data_AF-A0A9X8UJU3-F1
#
_entry.id   AF-A0A9X8UJU3-F1
#
_cell.length_a   1.000
_cell.length_b   1.000
_cell.length_c   1.000
_cell.angle_alpha   90.00
_cell.angle_beta   90.00
_cell.angle_gamma   90.00
#
_symmetry.space_group_name_H-M   'P 1'
#
loop_
_entity.id
_entity.type
_entity.pdbx_description
1 polymer ?
#
loop_
_entity_poly.entity_id
_entity_poly.type
_entity_poly.pdbx_seq_one_letter_code
_entity_poly.pdbx_strand_id
1 'polypeptide(L)'
;MYYINYHTGAGDNNAETLEQAKVLADQGAAYTQQPITIHDEDGEEVARRNWFGVEYNAEDDQETMDPITYGSFGYYGDWQE
;
A
#
# COMPACT_ATOMS: atom_id res chain seq x y z
N MET A 1 14.80 -8.99 6.06
CA MET A 1 14.16 -7.74 6.59
C MET A 1 13.25 -7.18 5.52
N TYR A 2 12.17 -6.47 5.86
CA TYR A 2 11.28 -5.85 4.88
C TYR A 2 11.25 -4.33 5.02
N TYR A 3 11.23 -3.63 3.90
CA TYR A 3 11.29 -2.17 3.82
C TYR A 3 10.05 -1.64 3.11
N ILE A 4 9.37 -0.68 3.74
CA ILE A 4 8.11 -0.10 3.24
C ILE A 4 8.41 1.23 2.57
N ASN A 5 8.11 1.35 1.28
CA ASN A 5 8.30 2.57 0.50
C ASN A 5 6.95 3.20 0.15
N TYR A 6 6.72 4.42 0.65
CA TYR A 6 5.51 5.22 0.36
C TYR A 6 5.71 6.16 -0.84
N HIS A 7 6.90 6.16 -1.45
CA HIS A 7 7.32 7.00 -2.57
C HIS A 7 7.21 8.52 -2.31
N THR A 8 7.30 8.95 -1.05
CA THR A 8 7.26 10.36 -0.64
C THR A 8 8.62 10.98 -0.43
N GLY A 9 9.67 10.16 -0.31
CA GLY A 9 11.02 10.60 0.07
C GLY A 9 11.17 10.99 1.54
N ALA A 10 10.13 10.80 2.37
CA ALA A 10 10.15 11.14 3.81
C ALA A 10 10.79 10.05 4.70
N GLY A 11 11.19 8.92 4.11
CA GLY A 11 11.82 7.78 4.79
C GLY A 11 10.90 6.56 4.87
N ASP A 12 11.53 5.39 4.91
CA ASP A 12 10.89 4.08 4.86
C ASP A 12 10.78 3.48 6.28
N ASN A 13 9.61 2.92 6.61
CA ASN A 13 9.49 2.06 7.79
C ASN A 13 10.03 0.66 7.45
N ASN A 14 10.40 -0.13 8.45
CA ASN A 14 10.86 -1.50 8.24
C ASN A 14 10.29 -2.46 9.28
N ALA A 15 10.25 -3.75 8.94
CA ALA A 15 9.75 -4.82 9.79
C ALA A 15 10.52 -6.13 9.58
N GLU A 16 10.44 -7.04 10.56
CA GLU A 16 11.10 -8.34 10.48
C GLU A 16 10.34 -9.34 9.60
N THR A 17 9.01 -9.18 9.47
CA THR A 17 8.16 -10.04 8.64
C THR A 17 7.33 -9.24 7.64
N LEU A 18 6.96 -9.87 6.52
CA LEU A 18 6.14 -9.25 5.49
C LEU A 18 4.76 -8.84 6.04
N GLU A 19 4.15 -9.69 6.86
CA GLU A 19 2.85 -9.39 7.48
C GLU A 19 2.92 -8.18 8.42
N GLN A 20 3.99 -8.06 9.22
CA GLN A 20 4.21 -6.86 10.03
C GLN A 20 4.44 -5.62 9.14
N ALA A 21 5.16 -5.77 8.03
CA ALA A 21 5.40 -4.68 7.09
C ALA A 21 4.09 -4.18 6.47
N LYS A 22 3.19 -5.08 6.04
CA LYS A 22 1.85 -4.75 5.53
C LYS A 22 1.02 -3.98 6.57
N VAL A 23 0.98 -4.45 7.82
CA VAL A 23 0.24 -3.76 8.90
C VAL A 23 0.80 -2.35 9.17
N LEU A 24 2.13 -2.19 9.22
CA LEU A 24 2.75 -0.88 9.41
C LEU A 24 2.54 0.04 8.21
N ALA A 25 2.57 -0.50 7.00
CA ALA A 25 2.28 0.20 5.75
C ALA A 25 0.85 0.75 5.76
N ASP A 26 -0.11 -0.04 6.18
CA ASP A 26 -1.52 0.36 6.24
C ASP A 26 -1.77 1.45 7.28
N GLN A 27 -1.11 1.35 8.45
CA GLN A 27 -1.16 2.37 9.50
C GLN A 27 -0.50 3.69 9.06
N GLY A 28 0.54 3.61 8.23
CA GLY A 28 1.25 4.76 7.68
C GLY A 28 0.67 5.29 6.37
N ALA A 29 -0.36 4.63 5.81
CA ALA A 29 -0.95 5.01 4.54
C ALA A 29 -1.51 6.44 4.61
N ALA A 30 -1.00 7.30 3.73
CA ALA A 30 -1.43 8.67 3.59
C ALA A 30 -1.85 8.94 2.14
N TYR A 31 -2.54 10.06 1.91
CA TYR A 31 -2.87 10.50 0.56
C TYR A 31 -1.61 11.00 -0.16
N THR A 32 -0.86 10.09 -0.77
CA THR A 32 0.39 10.39 -1.51
C THR A 32 0.19 10.37 -3.02
N GLN A 33 -0.95 9.83 -3.49
CA GLN A 33 -1.20 9.53 -4.90
C GLN A 33 -0.14 8.60 -5.54
N GLN A 34 0.56 7.83 -4.72
CA GLN A 34 1.56 6.84 -5.11
C GLN A 34 1.19 5.49 -4.49
N PRO A 35 1.58 4.36 -5.13
CA PRO A 35 1.44 3.05 -4.50
C PRO A 35 2.25 2.96 -3.20
N ILE A 36 2.01 1.91 -2.42
CA ILE A 36 2.90 1.51 -1.33
C ILE A 36 3.56 0.20 -1.76
N THR A 37 4.89 0.14 -1.74
CA THR A 37 5.63 -1.09 -2.06
C THR A 37 6.39 -1.59 -0.85
N ILE A 38 6.55 -2.91 -0.76
CA ILE A 38 7.38 -3.56 0.23
C ILE A 38 8.49 -4.31 -0.52
N HIS A 39 9.72 -4.05 -0.10
CA HIS A 39 10.92 -4.68 -0.65
C HIS A 39 11.58 -5.58 0.37
N ASP A 40 12.20 -6.67 -0.08
CA ASP A 40 13.05 -7.51 0.77
C ASP A 40 14.47 -6.92 0.95
N GLU A 41 15.38 -7.71 1.52
CA GLU A 41 16.76 -7.28 1.77
C GLU A 41 17.66 -7.21 0.54
N ASP A 42 17.28 -7.91 -0.53
CA ASP A 42 17.94 -7.82 -1.84
C ASP A 42 17.42 -6.62 -2.65
N GLY A 43 16.36 -5.97 -2.17
CA GLY A 43 15.71 -4.82 -2.79
C GLY A 43 14.60 -5.21 -3.77
N GLU A 44 14.26 -6.50 -3.85
CA GLU A 44 13.20 -7.00 -4.72
C GLU A 44 11.84 -6.64 -4.13
N GLU A 45 10.92 -6.19 -5.00
CA GLU A 45 9.55 -5.92 -4.59
C GLU A 45 8.81 -7.23 -4.37
N VAL A 46 8.31 -7.43 -3.15
CA VAL A 46 7.63 -8.66 -2.71
C VAL A 46 6.15 -8.44 -2.39
N ALA A 47 5.74 -7.19 -2.23
CA ALA A 47 4.34 -6.85 -2.13
C ALA A 47 4.08 -5.40 -2.55
N ARG A 48 2.89 -5.14 -3.08
CA ARG A 48 2.43 -3.80 -3.46
C ARG A 48 0.98 -3.59 -3.10
N ARG A 49 0.67 -2.38 -2.64
CA ARG A 49 -0.69 -1.85 -2.54
C ARG A 49 -0.86 -0.75 -3.57
N ASN A 50 -1.70 -0.99 -4.58
CA ASN A 50 -1.89 -0.05 -5.68
C ASN A 50 -2.75 1.14 -5.27
N TRP A 51 -2.35 2.33 -5.73
CA TRP A 51 -3.16 3.54 -5.62
C TRP A 51 -4.08 3.69 -6.83
N PHE A 52 -5.36 3.93 -6.59
CA PHE A 52 -6.36 4.24 -7.59
C PHE A 52 -6.85 5.68 -7.37
N GLY A 53 -6.61 6.56 -8.35
CA GLY A 53 -6.98 7.99 -8.28
C GLY A 53 -8.47 8.27 -8.56
N VAL A 54 -9.35 7.36 -8.18
CA VAL A 54 -10.81 7.43 -8.35
C VAL A 54 -11.50 7.01 -7.08
N GLU A 55 -12.72 7.49 -6.83
CA GLU A 55 -13.51 7.02 -5.68
C GLU A 55 -13.68 5.50 -5.73
N TYR A 56 -13.49 4.84 -4.59
CA TYR A 56 -13.78 3.41 -4.49
C TYR A 56 -15.27 3.16 -4.66
N ASN A 57 -15.63 2.28 -5.60
CA ASN A 57 -16.99 1.83 -5.81
C ASN A 57 -17.04 0.30 -5.79
N ALA A 58 -17.67 -0.27 -4.76
CA ALA A 58 -17.80 -1.72 -4.60
C ALA A 58 -18.70 -2.38 -5.67
N GLU A 59 -19.53 -1.62 -6.38
CA GLU A 59 -20.30 -2.15 -7.51
C GLU A 59 -19.44 -2.35 -8.76
N ASP A 60 -18.45 -1.45 -8.96
CA ASP A 60 -17.53 -1.47 -10.11
C ASP A 60 -16.29 -2.35 -9.86
N ASP A 61 -15.81 -2.39 -8.61
CA ASP A 61 -14.65 -3.17 -8.17
C ASP A 61 -15.05 -4.14 -7.07
N GLN A 62 -15.43 -5.35 -7.49
CA GLN A 62 -15.86 -6.44 -6.59
C GLN A 62 -14.68 -7.29 -6.08
N GLU A 63 -13.47 -7.05 -6.60
CA GLU A 63 -12.28 -7.84 -6.28
C GLU A 63 -11.53 -7.25 -5.08
N THR A 64 -11.59 -5.92 -4.90
CA THR A 64 -10.99 -5.24 -3.74
C THR A 64 -11.81 -5.52 -2.47
N MET A 65 -11.22 -6.24 -1.51
CA MET A 65 -11.88 -6.66 -0.27
C MET A 65 -11.59 -5.74 0.92
N ASP A 66 -10.42 -5.10 0.96
CA ASP A 66 -9.94 -4.24 2.06
C ASP A 66 -9.39 -2.91 1.51
N PRO A 67 -10.25 -2.00 1.02
CA PRO A 67 -9.79 -0.73 0.48
C PRO A 67 -9.45 0.29 1.59
N ILE A 68 -8.34 1.01 1.42
CA ILE A 68 -8.05 2.21 2.23
C ILE A 68 -8.51 3.43 1.44
N THR A 69 -9.64 4.01 1.83
CA THR A 69 -10.31 5.07 1.05
C THR A 69 -9.95 6.48 1.52
N TYR A 70 -9.83 7.40 0.56
CA TYR A 70 -9.65 8.85 0.79
C TYR A 70 -10.81 9.63 0.17
N GLY A 71 -12.03 9.06 0.25
CA GLY A 71 -13.23 9.60 -0.38
C GLY A 71 -13.11 9.68 -1.90
N SER A 72 -13.57 10.78 -2.48
CA SER A 72 -13.61 10.95 -3.95
C SER A 72 -12.25 11.18 -4.60
N PHE A 73 -11.17 11.24 -3.83
CA PHE A 73 -9.82 11.50 -4.32
C PHE A 73 -9.04 10.23 -4.69
N GLY A 74 -9.46 9.07 -4.18
CA GLY A 74 -8.78 7.81 -4.44
C GLY A 74 -8.88 6.78 -3.32
N TYR A 75 -8.39 5.58 -3.59
CA TYR A 75 -8.22 4.52 -2.60
C TYR A 75 -6.97 3.68 -2.89
N TYR A 76 -6.46 3.00 -1.85
CA TYR A 76 -5.58 1.85 -2.04
C TYR A 76 -6.42 0.58 -2.13
N GLY A 77 -6.15 -0.26 -3.14
CA GLY A 77 -6.75 -1.60 -3.24
C GLY A 77 -6.05 -2.61 -2.33
N ASP A 78 -6.25 -3.90 -2.55
CA ASP A 78 -5.65 -4.95 -1.73
C ASP A 78 -4.14 -5.11 -1.98
N TRP A 79 -3.47 -5.78 -1.05
CA TRP A 79 -2.08 -6.22 -1.25
C TRP A 79 -1.99 -7.23 -2.41
N GLN A 80 -0.98 -7.04 -3.25
CA GLN A 80 -0.59 -7.95 -4.33
C GLN A 80 0.83 -8.43 -4.05
N GLU A 81 1.08 -9.74 -4.19
CA GLU A 81 2.37 -10.42 -3.92
C GLU A 81 2.92 -11.06 -5.19
#